data_AF-A0A9D4JUL1-F1
#
_entry.id   AF-A0A9D4JUL1-F1
#
_cell.length_a   1.000
_cell.length_b   1.000
_cell.length_c   1.000
_cell.angle_alpha   90.00
_cell.angle_beta   90.00
_cell.angle_gamma   90.00
#
_symmetry.space_group_name_H-M   'P 1'
#
loop_
_entity.id
_entity.type
_entity.pdbx_description
1 polymer ?
#
loop_
_entity_poly.entity_id
_entity_poly.type
_entity_poly.pdbx_seq_one_letter_code
_entity_poly.pdbx_strand_id
1 'polypeptide(L)'
;MDIVASVNTGNDTDVDHLKDVKIAAKTSRNVGWKQDANLGPVSTWTNAIPGGDADIASQYHELQYHLFELGYPETVDRTRAPRAAKDAPREKAVVAVLHRAGNTTSICLEGGRQAQGTFYMILSSSCLSKVPSSIHRGLYTLYVHKAVTFYAGGATYLDEFEPPRQVTYLVNYFTHAATGGQRNDGHTIEANLDCPMSSSYGLRDVINDRLWSRSVLYSVGIATPETLAFCYRPKHSLVAVPANAVIHEYERNTSSDFVAKEVSEFLQELSNNNRKRIFIRPSKRTQMGSSDASVFSIEDRSCIVDAVLKMLNELQDSNSVLVEAYIDHLIAGRTEDAKYLWVAPSADFGVKCRAIVCRDFDNTPVCTPPICSIFNKQIDIRGAETVPMSLEIMLKTLNIVDETFISEFQT
;
A
#
# COMPACT_ATOMS: atom_id res chain seq x y z
N MET A 1 0.20 -12.04 29.33
CA MET A 1 1.49 -11.54 29.88
C MET A 1 1.77 -10.31 29.07
N ASP A 2 1.31 -9.19 29.59
CA ASP A 2 1.12 -7.95 28.84
C ASP A 2 2.40 -7.13 28.87
N ILE A 3 2.88 -6.71 27.70
CA ILE A 3 3.93 -5.70 27.59
C ILE A 3 3.27 -4.45 27.02
N VAL A 4 2.92 -3.54 27.93
CA VAL A 4 2.52 -2.17 27.63
C VAL A 4 3.81 -1.35 27.54
N ALA A 5 4.10 -0.78 26.37
CA ALA A 5 5.09 0.27 26.22
C ALA A 5 4.36 1.61 26.12
N SER A 6 4.37 2.40 27.19
CA SER A 6 3.97 3.81 27.15
C SER A 6 5.16 4.65 26.70
N VAL A 7 4.94 5.56 25.76
CA VAL A 7 5.89 6.64 25.46
C VAL A 7 5.19 7.94 25.80
N ASN A 8 5.76 8.63 26.78
CA ASN A 8 5.28 9.89 27.34
C ASN A 8 5.77 11.04 26.44
N THR A 9 4.87 11.77 25.78
CA THR A 9 5.23 12.95 24.97
C THR A 9 4.90 14.22 25.74
N GLY A 10 5.88 14.74 26.48
CA GLY A 10 5.87 16.12 26.96
C GLY A 10 6.30 17.06 25.84
N ASN A 11 5.49 18.09 25.59
CA ASN A 11 5.86 19.23 24.75
C ASN A 11 7.06 19.94 25.38
N ASP A 12 8.13 20.14 24.62
CA ASP A 12 8.87 21.39 24.66
C ASP A 12 9.58 21.64 23.33
N THR A 13 9.46 22.88 22.89
CA THR A 13 10.07 23.46 21.72
C THR A 13 11.59 23.46 21.87
N ASP A 14 12.30 22.66 21.07
CA ASP A 14 13.69 22.97 20.77
C ASP A 14 14.13 22.49 19.38
N VAL A 15 14.55 23.46 18.58
CA VAL A 15 15.03 23.32 17.21
C VAL A 15 16.49 22.88 17.27
N ASP A 16 16.75 21.61 17.61
CA ASP A 16 18.09 21.02 17.39
C ASP A 16 18.15 19.47 17.27
N HIS A 17 17.02 18.76 17.28
CA HIS A 17 17.02 17.28 17.20
C HIS A 17 17.17 16.65 15.80
N LEU A 18 17.31 17.46 14.74
CA LEU A 18 17.55 16.94 13.38
C LEU A 18 19.03 16.62 13.08
N LYS A 19 19.94 16.81 14.03
CA LYS A 19 21.34 16.35 13.91
C LYS A 19 21.55 14.91 14.41
N ASP A 20 20.59 14.31 15.10
CA ASP A 20 20.72 12.97 15.71
C ASP A 20 20.07 11.83 14.92
N VAL A 21 19.48 12.09 13.74
CA VAL A 21 19.15 11.04 12.73
C VAL A 21 20.40 10.61 11.94
N LYS A 22 21.57 10.70 12.57
CA LYS A 22 22.80 9.96 12.20
C LYS A 22 23.05 8.76 13.12
N ILE A 23 22.09 8.41 13.98
CA ILE A 23 22.17 7.24 14.86
C ILE A 23 21.25 6.14 14.31
N ALA A 24 21.74 5.47 13.27
CA ALA A 24 21.33 4.09 12.87
C ALA A 24 22.31 3.49 11.83
N ALA A 25 23.22 4.29 11.26
CA ALA A 25 24.26 3.80 10.36
C ALA A 25 25.65 3.64 11.03
N LYS A 26 25.75 3.77 12.37
CA LYS A 26 27.05 3.74 13.08
C LYS A 26 27.12 2.91 14.36
N THR A 27 26.18 1.99 14.56
CA THR A 27 26.31 0.90 15.55
C THR A 27 25.92 -0.43 14.93
N SER A 28 26.62 -0.82 13.87
CA SER A 28 26.86 -2.23 13.56
C SER A 28 27.75 -2.79 14.68
N ARG A 29 27.19 -3.03 15.87
CA ARG A 29 27.83 -3.92 16.82
C ARG A 29 27.83 -5.29 16.14
N ASN A 30 29.01 -5.87 15.96
CA ASN A 30 29.22 -7.23 15.51
C ASN A 30 28.26 -8.18 16.25
N VAL A 31 27.15 -8.51 15.60
CA VAL A 31 26.32 -9.63 16.02
C VAL A 31 26.84 -10.81 15.20
N GLY A 32 27.41 -11.78 15.90
CA GLY A 32 28.28 -12.82 15.33
C GLY A 32 27.54 -13.95 14.61
N TRP A 33 26.78 -13.64 13.56
CA TRP A 33 26.32 -14.65 12.59
C TRP A 33 27.40 -14.90 11.53
N LYS A 34 27.42 -16.12 10.96
CA LYS A 34 28.50 -16.54 10.06
C LYS A 34 28.24 -16.00 8.66
N GLN A 35 29.11 -15.10 8.18
CA GLN A 35 29.05 -14.59 6.82
C GLN A 35 29.62 -15.60 5.79
N ASP A 36 29.23 -16.88 5.89
CA ASP A 36 29.67 -17.97 5.01
C ASP A 36 28.63 -18.29 3.91
N ALA A 37 27.58 -17.46 3.78
CA ALA A 37 26.49 -17.67 2.84
C ALA A 37 26.90 -17.35 1.38
N ASN A 38 26.55 -18.24 0.46
CA ASN A 38 26.77 -18.06 -0.98
C ASN A 38 25.73 -17.12 -1.61
N LEU A 39 25.96 -15.82 -1.43
CA LEU A 39 25.16 -14.75 -2.01
C LEU A 39 25.56 -14.41 -3.46
N GLY A 40 26.51 -15.15 -4.04
CA GLY A 40 26.93 -14.93 -5.42
C GLY A 40 25.80 -15.19 -6.43
N PRO A 41 25.93 -14.66 -7.66
CA PRO A 41 24.99 -14.98 -8.73
C PRO A 41 24.99 -16.48 -9.01
N VAL A 42 23.86 -17.01 -9.47
CA VAL A 42 23.79 -18.41 -9.87
C VAL A 42 24.59 -18.59 -11.15
N SER A 43 25.75 -19.24 -11.06
CA SER A 43 26.82 -19.21 -12.07
C SER A 43 26.47 -19.88 -13.40
N THR A 44 25.35 -20.60 -13.48
CA THR A 44 24.98 -21.48 -14.59
C THR A 44 23.93 -20.92 -15.55
N TRP A 45 23.31 -19.76 -15.27
CA TRP A 45 22.12 -19.31 -16.02
C TRP A 45 22.33 -18.07 -16.87
N THR A 46 22.12 -18.21 -18.19
CA THR A 46 22.37 -17.16 -19.20
C THR A 46 21.24 -16.13 -19.34
N ASN A 47 20.04 -16.42 -18.82
CA ASN A 47 18.83 -15.60 -18.98
C ASN A 47 18.39 -14.90 -17.68
N ALA A 48 19.31 -14.69 -16.75
CA ALA A 48 19.04 -13.96 -15.51
C ALA A 48 18.59 -12.53 -15.84
N ILE A 49 17.61 -12.00 -15.09
CA ILE A 49 17.18 -10.61 -15.23
C ILE A 49 18.31 -9.72 -14.71
N PRO A 50 18.88 -8.82 -15.54
CA PRO A 50 19.90 -7.89 -15.07
C PRO A 50 19.28 -6.94 -14.04
N GLY A 51 19.94 -6.76 -12.90
CA GLY A 51 19.46 -5.90 -11.82
C GLY A 51 20.55 -5.55 -10.82
N GLY A 52 20.30 -4.53 -10.00
CA GLY A 52 21.26 -4.04 -9.02
C GLY A 52 21.53 -5.06 -7.92
N ASP A 53 22.57 -5.87 -8.09
CA ASP A 53 23.17 -6.75 -7.08
C ASP A 53 23.86 -5.96 -5.94
N ALA A 54 23.88 -4.63 -6.05
CA ALA A 54 24.70 -3.72 -5.23
C ALA A 54 24.48 -3.85 -3.71
N ASP A 55 23.44 -4.57 -3.25
CA ASP A 55 23.13 -4.68 -1.83
C ASP A 55 22.57 -6.04 -1.38
N ILE A 56 22.84 -7.14 -2.11
CA ILE A 56 22.34 -8.48 -1.70
C ILE A 56 22.84 -8.88 -0.30
N ALA A 57 24.09 -8.52 0.03
CA ALA A 57 24.70 -8.78 1.33
C ALA A 57 24.03 -7.98 2.46
N SER A 58 23.68 -6.72 2.21
CA SER A 58 22.95 -5.89 3.16
C SER A 58 21.53 -6.36 3.37
N GLN A 59 20.82 -6.78 2.32
CA GLN A 59 19.48 -7.37 2.47
C GLN A 59 19.53 -8.69 3.26
N TYR A 60 20.52 -9.53 3.00
CA TYR A 60 20.75 -10.74 3.79
C TYR A 60 21.08 -10.40 5.25
N HIS A 61 21.91 -9.39 5.49
CA HIS A 61 22.27 -8.92 6.83
C HIS A 61 21.05 -8.36 7.59
N GLU A 62 20.22 -7.55 6.92
CA GLU A 62 18.97 -7.02 7.45
C GLU A 62 18.02 -8.17 7.83
N LEU A 63 17.91 -9.21 7.00
CA LEU A 63 17.17 -10.42 7.36
C LEU A 63 17.72 -11.10 8.62
N GLN A 64 19.04 -11.34 8.69
CA GLN A 64 19.64 -12.00 9.87
C GLN A 64 19.42 -11.18 11.14
N TYR A 65 19.52 -9.86 11.03
CA TYR A 65 19.24 -8.94 12.14
C TYR A 65 17.79 -9.08 12.63
N HIS A 66 16.81 -9.12 11.73
CA HIS A 66 15.41 -9.29 12.12
C HIS A 66 15.09 -10.67 12.70
N LEU A 67 15.69 -11.74 12.15
CA LEU A 67 15.54 -13.08 12.74
C LEU A 67 16.07 -13.09 14.17
N PHE A 68 17.24 -12.48 14.40
CA PHE A 68 17.82 -12.35 15.73
C PHE A 68 16.93 -11.54 16.70
N GLU A 69 16.43 -10.37 16.30
CA GLU A 69 15.55 -9.55 17.14
C GLU A 69 14.26 -10.28 17.54
N LEU A 70 13.75 -11.14 16.65
CA LEU A 70 12.55 -11.94 16.88
C LEU A 70 12.83 -13.27 17.61
N GLY A 71 14.08 -13.59 17.92
CA GLY A 71 14.47 -14.83 18.59
C GLY A 71 14.41 -16.09 17.70
N TYR A 72 14.49 -15.92 16.38
CA TYR A 72 14.52 -17.00 15.40
C TYR A 72 15.95 -17.42 15.03
N PRO A 73 16.15 -18.67 14.53
CA PRO A 73 17.47 -19.13 14.11
C PRO A 73 17.99 -18.38 12.87
N GLU A 74 19.31 -18.36 12.73
CA GLU A 74 20.01 -17.87 11.53
C GLU A 74 19.58 -18.66 10.28
N THR A 75 19.56 -17.98 9.12
CA THR A 75 19.31 -18.63 7.84
C THR A 75 20.39 -19.65 7.53
N VAL A 76 19.98 -20.88 7.21
CA VAL A 76 20.90 -21.96 6.83
C VAL A 76 21.15 -21.94 5.32
N ASP A 77 22.41 -21.83 4.92
CA ASP A 77 22.82 -21.94 3.53
C ASP A 77 22.80 -23.40 3.03
N ARG A 78 21.95 -23.68 2.04
CA ARG A 78 21.86 -24.98 1.35
C ARG A 78 22.28 -24.92 -0.12
N THR A 79 22.83 -23.80 -0.59
CA THR A 79 23.17 -23.59 -2.01
C THR A 79 24.17 -24.61 -2.56
N ARG A 80 24.96 -25.27 -1.71
CA ARG A 80 25.89 -26.35 -2.12
C ARG A 80 25.21 -27.57 -2.72
N ALA A 81 23.92 -27.77 -2.45
CA ALA A 81 23.12 -28.85 -3.00
C ALA A 81 21.80 -28.29 -3.55
N PRO A 82 21.78 -27.85 -4.83
CA PRO A 82 20.58 -27.32 -5.45
C PRO A 82 19.38 -28.27 -5.32
N ARG A 83 18.22 -27.72 -4.96
CA ARG A 83 17.01 -28.49 -4.65
C ARG A 83 16.36 -29.04 -5.91
N ALA A 84 16.34 -30.36 -6.05
CA ALA A 84 15.68 -31.01 -7.18
C ALA A 84 14.15 -30.91 -7.09
N ALA A 85 13.45 -30.90 -8.24
CA ALA A 85 11.98 -30.84 -8.27
C ALA A 85 11.32 -32.00 -7.49
N LYS A 86 11.95 -33.19 -7.49
CA LYS A 86 11.49 -34.38 -6.76
C LYS A 86 11.56 -34.23 -5.23
N ASP A 87 12.39 -33.32 -4.72
CA ASP A 87 12.56 -33.06 -3.28
C ASP A 87 11.56 -32.01 -2.77
N ALA A 88 10.69 -31.51 -3.66
CA ALA A 88 9.72 -30.45 -3.42
C ALA A 88 8.26 -30.84 -3.78
N PRO A 89 7.76 -32.07 -3.51
CA PRO A 89 6.41 -32.48 -3.91
C PRO A 89 5.27 -31.68 -3.22
N ARG A 90 5.61 -30.84 -2.24
CA ARG A 90 4.69 -29.93 -1.53
C ARG A 90 4.69 -28.49 -2.07
N GLU A 91 5.66 -28.10 -2.92
CA GLU A 91 5.77 -26.75 -3.48
C GLU A 91 4.87 -26.59 -4.72
N LYS A 92 3.57 -26.78 -4.54
CA LYS A 92 2.60 -26.53 -5.63
C LYS A 92 2.45 -25.04 -5.96
N ALA A 93 2.85 -24.18 -5.02
CA ALA A 93 2.81 -22.74 -5.15
C ALA A 93 4.16 -22.14 -4.76
N VAL A 94 4.53 -21.05 -5.43
CA VAL A 94 5.72 -20.24 -5.19
C VAL A 94 5.28 -18.79 -5.13
N VAL A 95 5.27 -18.24 -3.92
CA VAL A 95 5.02 -16.81 -3.67
C VAL A 95 6.36 -16.11 -3.61
N ALA A 96 6.73 -15.44 -4.71
CA ALA A 96 7.99 -14.69 -4.80
C ALA A 96 7.81 -13.28 -4.24
N VAL A 97 8.58 -12.94 -3.21
CA VAL A 97 8.52 -11.64 -2.52
C VAL A 97 9.77 -10.83 -2.83
N LEU A 98 9.58 -9.75 -3.59
CA LEU A 98 10.62 -8.77 -3.93
C LEU A 98 10.50 -7.55 -3.02
N HIS A 99 11.25 -7.53 -1.92
CA HIS A 99 11.37 -6.35 -1.05
C HIS A 99 12.65 -6.47 -0.21
N ARG A 100 13.15 -5.33 0.29
CA ARG A 100 14.08 -5.28 1.43
C ARG A 100 13.56 -6.12 2.59
N ALA A 101 14.45 -6.92 3.17
CA ALA A 101 14.11 -7.89 4.19
C ALA A 101 13.32 -7.31 5.38
N GLY A 102 13.63 -6.11 5.87
CA GLY A 102 13.00 -5.61 7.09
C GLY A 102 11.51 -5.37 7.01
N ASN A 103 11.00 -5.00 5.84
CA ASN A 103 9.57 -4.71 5.67
C ASN A 103 8.75 -5.95 5.32
N THR A 104 9.37 -7.03 4.83
CA THR A 104 8.67 -8.24 4.37
C THR A 104 8.99 -9.49 5.15
N THR A 105 9.92 -9.44 6.11
CA THR A 105 10.25 -10.58 6.98
C THR A 105 8.99 -11.08 7.70
N SER A 106 8.14 -10.18 8.21
CA SER A 106 6.87 -10.56 8.87
C SER A 106 5.92 -11.32 7.94
N ILE A 107 5.75 -10.85 6.69
CA ILE A 107 4.91 -11.49 5.68
C ILE A 107 5.47 -12.88 5.33
N CYS A 108 6.79 -12.99 5.16
CA CYS A 108 7.43 -14.25 4.80
C CYS A 108 7.40 -15.26 5.96
N LEU A 109 7.60 -14.82 7.21
CA LEU A 109 7.51 -15.66 8.41
C LEU A 109 6.09 -16.19 8.60
N GLU A 110 5.08 -15.33 8.50
CA GLU A 110 3.68 -15.75 8.60
C GLU A 110 3.28 -16.67 7.44
N GLY A 111 3.75 -16.35 6.23
CA GLY A 111 3.61 -17.20 5.06
C GLY A 111 4.23 -18.59 5.25
N GLY A 112 5.44 -18.67 5.81
CA GLY A 112 6.12 -19.93 6.14
C GLY A 112 5.42 -20.72 7.25
N ARG A 113 4.75 -20.04 8.19
CA ARG A 113 3.92 -20.67 9.23
C ARG A 113 2.67 -21.33 8.64
N GLN A 114 1.99 -20.64 7.72
CA GLN A 114 0.75 -21.11 7.09
C GLN A 114 1.00 -22.11 5.94
N ALA A 115 2.01 -21.86 5.13
CA ALA A 115 2.35 -22.60 3.91
C ALA A 115 3.88 -22.81 3.83
N GLN A 116 4.34 -23.85 4.51
CA GLN A 116 5.76 -24.17 4.65
C GLN A 116 6.46 -24.32 3.29
N GLY A 117 7.57 -23.61 3.09
CA GLY A 117 8.37 -23.68 1.88
C GLY A 117 7.69 -23.10 0.63
N THR A 118 6.63 -22.32 0.78
CA THR A 118 5.90 -21.66 -0.34
C THR A 118 6.32 -20.20 -0.54
N PHE A 119 6.85 -19.54 0.50
CA PHE A 119 7.24 -18.13 0.47
C PHE A 119 8.74 -17.96 0.26
N TYR A 120 9.09 -17.22 -0.79
CA TYR A 120 10.45 -17.08 -1.33
C TYR A 120 10.82 -15.61 -1.29
N MET A 121 11.70 -15.22 -0.37
CA MET A 121 12.26 -13.87 -0.39
C MET A 121 13.38 -13.80 -1.43
N ILE A 122 13.20 -12.90 -2.40
CA ILE A 122 14.11 -12.70 -3.50
C ILE A 122 15.00 -11.50 -3.19
N LEU A 123 16.25 -11.76 -2.84
CA LEU A 123 17.21 -10.72 -2.41
C LEU A 123 17.75 -9.91 -3.59
N SER A 124 17.75 -10.47 -4.81
CA SER A 124 18.15 -9.78 -6.02
C SER A 124 17.35 -10.26 -7.23
N SER A 125 17.08 -9.35 -8.16
CA SER A 125 16.44 -9.66 -9.44
C SER A 125 17.30 -10.54 -10.34
N SER A 126 18.62 -10.60 -10.13
CA SER A 126 19.51 -11.58 -10.78
C SER A 126 19.19 -13.03 -10.43
N CYS A 127 18.46 -13.27 -9.32
CA CYS A 127 17.99 -14.59 -8.93
C CYS A 127 16.73 -15.04 -9.71
N LEU A 128 16.24 -14.21 -10.64
CA LEU A 128 15.05 -14.48 -11.44
C LEU A 128 15.39 -14.58 -12.92
N SER A 129 14.60 -15.36 -13.66
CA SER A 129 14.56 -15.29 -15.13
C SER A 129 13.13 -15.14 -15.61
N LYS A 130 12.97 -14.38 -16.70
CA LYS A 130 11.68 -14.14 -17.34
C LYS A 130 11.72 -14.68 -18.75
N VAL A 131 10.84 -15.63 -19.06
CA VAL A 131 10.79 -16.29 -20.37
C VAL A 131 9.37 -16.22 -20.94
N PRO A 132 9.21 -16.24 -22.28
CA PRO A 132 7.88 -16.27 -22.88
C PRO A 132 7.04 -17.42 -22.33
N SER A 133 5.79 -17.14 -21.96
CA SER A 133 4.88 -18.16 -21.45
C SER A 133 4.55 -19.17 -22.55
N SER A 134 4.62 -20.45 -22.20
CA SER A 134 4.20 -21.55 -23.08
C SER A 134 2.68 -21.71 -23.16
N ILE A 135 1.95 -21.11 -22.20
CA ILE A 135 0.49 -21.23 -22.07
C ILE A 135 -0.19 -19.98 -22.60
N HIS A 136 0.30 -18.80 -22.22
CA HIS A 136 -0.38 -17.53 -22.49
C HIS A 136 0.42 -16.67 -23.49
N ARG A 137 -0.06 -16.62 -24.74
CA ARG A 137 0.60 -15.86 -25.81
C ARG A 137 0.73 -14.38 -25.43
N GLY A 138 1.95 -13.83 -25.53
CA GLY A 138 2.25 -12.43 -25.22
C GLY A 138 2.54 -12.16 -23.73
N LEU A 139 2.37 -13.15 -22.87
CA LEU A 139 2.77 -13.09 -21.46
C LEU A 139 4.09 -13.82 -21.22
N TYR A 140 4.65 -13.65 -20.03
CA TYR A 140 5.92 -14.21 -19.60
C TYR A 140 5.75 -15.00 -18.30
N THR A 141 6.42 -16.14 -18.24
CA THR A 141 6.57 -16.93 -17.02
C THR A 141 7.83 -16.50 -16.27
N LEU A 142 7.70 -16.26 -14.97
CA LEU A 142 8.81 -15.91 -14.09
C LEU A 142 9.31 -17.15 -13.36
N TYR A 143 10.63 -17.32 -13.29
CA TYR A 143 11.28 -18.43 -12.59
C TYR A 143 12.26 -17.92 -11.55
N VAL A 144 12.33 -18.62 -10.42
CA VAL A 144 13.25 -18.39 -9.31
C VAL A 144 14.39 -19.41 -9.34
N HIS A 145 15.61 -18.91 -9.31
CA HIS A 145 16.84 -19.71 -9.30
C HIS A 145 17.46 -19.81 -7.91
N LYS A 146 17.32 -18.74 -7.12
CA LYS A 146 17.84 -18.64 -5.76
C LYS A 146 16.91 -17.80 -4.90
N ALA A 147 16.66 -18.21 -3.67
CA ALA A 147 15.83 -17.47 -2.73
C ALA A 147 16.10 -17.88 -1.28
N VAL A 148 15.64 -17.05 -0.33
CA VAL A 148 15.46 -17.50 1.05
C VAL A 148 14.05 -18.05 1.21
N THR A 149 13.93 -19.32 1.59
CA THR A 149 12.65 -20.00 1.83
C THR A 149 12.28 -19.99 3.31
N PHE A 150 10.99 -19.86 3.61
CA PHE A 150 10.47 -19.68 4.97
C PHE A 150 9.60 -20.87 5.41
N TYR A 151 9.76 -21.27 6.67
CA TYR A 151 9.07 -22.41 7.29
C TYR A 151 8.52 -22.05 8.68
N ALA A 152 7.71 -22.94 9.23
CA ALA A 152 7.17 -22.82 10.57
C ALA A 152 8.29 -22.70 11.63
N GLY A 153 8.04 -21.94 12.70
CA GLY A 153 9.02 -21.70 13.76
C GLY A 153 10.15 -20.74 13.38
N GLY A 154 10.00 -20.00 12.26
CA GLY A 154 10.99 -19.03 11.78
C GLY A 154 12.24 -19.65 11.18
N ALA A 155 12.22 -20.95 10.86
CA ALA A 155 13.29 -21.58 10.12
C ALA A 155 13.36 -21.01 8.69
N THR A 156 14.55 -20.58 8.30
CA THR A 156 14.83 -19.99 6.99
C THR A 156 16.02 -20.65 6.33
N TYR A 157 15.99 -20.74 5.00
CA TYR A 157 17.04 -21.43 4.24
C TYR A 157 17.36 -20.72 2.94
N LEU A 158 18.63 -20.47 2.66
CA LEU A 158 19.08 -19.97 1.37
C LEU A 158 19.23 -21.16 0.42
N ASP A 159 18.35 -21.26 -0.57
CA ASP A 159 18.24 -22.38 -1.50
C ASP A 159 18.58 -21.94 -2.94
N GLU A 160 19.25 -22.82 -3.69
CA GLU A 160 19.31 -22.79 -5.16
C GLU A 160 18.39 -23.87 -5.72
N PHE A 161 17.81 -23.65 -6.90
CA PHE A 161 16.79 -24.53 -7.48
C PHE A 161 17.21 -25.06 -8.87
N GLU A 162 17.21 -26.38 -9.02
CA GLU A 162 17.49 -27.07 -10.28
C GLU A 162 16.44 -28.17 -10.52
N PRO A 163 15.49 -28.02 -11.48
CA PRO A 163 15.30 -26.86 -12.33
C PRO A 163 14.76 -25.63 -11.56
N PRO A 164 14.84 -24.43 -12.13
CA PRO A 164 14.27 -23.21 -11.54
C PRO A 164 12.78 -23.36 -11.21
N ARG A 165 12.32 -22.73 -10.13
CA ARG A 165 10.92 -22.83 -9.69
C ARG A 165 10.05 -21.78 -10.37
N GLN A 166 8.96 -22.21 -11.00
CA GLN A 166 7.99 -21.29 -11.59
C GLN A 166 7.30 -20.49 -10.47
N VAL A 167 7.27 -19.17 -10.61
CA VAL A 167 6.51 -18.28 -9.74
C VAL A 167 5.02 -18.44 -10.04
N THR A 168 4.22 -18.71 -9.00
CA THR A 168 2.76 -18.81 -9.12
C THR A 168 2.04 -17.59 -8.57
N TYR A 169 2.72 -16.77 -7.76
CA TYR A 169 2.23 -15.47 -7.31
C TYR A 169 3.40 -14.52 -7.05
N LEU A 170 3.35 -13.30 -7.60
CA LEU A 170 4.40 -12.29 -7.38
C LEU A 170 3.96 -11.21 -6.39
N VAL A 171 4.76 -11.00 -5.34
CA VAL A 171 4.64 -9.86 -4.43
C VAL A 171 5.77 -8.88 -4.73
N ASN A 172 5.48 -7.82 -5.48
CA ASN A 172 6.49 -6.89 -5.96
C ASN A 172 6.48 -5.55 -5.22
N TYR A 173 7.57 -5.27 -4.50
CA TYR A 173 7.81 -3.97 -3.86
C TYR A 173 9.13 -3.32 -4.29
N PHE A 174 9.81 -3.83 -5.33
CA PHE A 174 10.95 -3.15 -5.97
C PHE A 174 10.48 -2.08 -6.98
N THR A 175 9.41 -1.37 -6.64
CA THR A 175 8.85 -0.28 -7.46
C THR A 175 9.26 1.06 -6.88
N HIS A 176 9.40 2.08 -7.74
CA HIS A 176 9.81 3.42 -7.32
C HIS A 176 8.90 3.96 -6.20
N ALA A 177 7.60 3.65 -6.29
CA ALA A 177 6.60 4.09 -5.34
C ALA A 177 6.61 3.30 -4.01
N ALA A 178 7.18 2.10 -3.97
CA ALA A 178 7.30 1.29 -2.75
C ALA A 178 8.63 1.53 -2.03
N THR A 179 9.71 1.82 -2.77
CA THR A 179 11.04 2.03 -2.19
C THR A 179 11.43 3.51 -2.03
N GLY A 180 10.48 4.44 -2.19
CA GLY A 180 10.78 5.88 -2.14
C GLY A 180 11.82 6.33 -3.18
N GLY A 181 11.81 5.72 -4.37
CA GLY A 181 12.72 6.02 -5.47
C GLY A 181 14.05 5.27 -5.49
N GLN A 182 14.36 4.47 -4.47
CA GLN A 182 15.63 3.72 -4.41
C GLN A 182 15.77 2.62 -5.47
N ARG A 183 14.66 2.00 -5.89
CA ARG A 183 14.63 0.92 -6.89
C ARG A 183 13.45 1.08 -7.83
N ASN A 184 13.63 0.64 -9.07
CA ASN A 184 12.60 0.59 -10.10
C ASN A 184 12.68 -0.68 -10.96
N ASP A 185 13.59 -1.60 -10.63
CA ASP A 185 13.80 -2.85 -11.37
C ASP A 185 12.60 -3.78 -11.27
N GLY A 186 11.78 -3.64 -10.23
CA GLY A 186 10.49 -4.32 -10.13
C GLY A 186 9.52 -4.00 -11.28
N HIS A 187 9.60 -2.81 -11.90
CA HIS A 187 8.66 -2.42 -12.97
C HIS A 187 8.81 -3.30 -14.23
N THR A 188 10.05 -3.65 -14.59
CA THR A 188 10.30 -4.50 -15.77
C THR A 188 9.98 -5.97 -15.47
N ILE A 189 10.18 -6.40 -14.22
CA ILE A 189 9.88 -7.76 -13.76
C ILE A 189 8.39 -8.05 -13.86
N GLU A 190 7.54 -7.18 -13.31
CA GLU A 190 6.09 -7.40 -13.24
C GLU A 190 5.34 -7.25 -14.58
N ALA A 191 5.96 -6.66 -15.60
CA ALA A 191 5.28 -6.40 -16.87
C ALA A 191 4.84 -7.69 -17.60
N ASN A 192 3.58 -7.82 -18.00
CA ASN A 192 3.07 -8.93 -18.82
C ASN A 192 3.35 -10.32 -18.23
N LEU A 193 3.30 -10.50 -16.91
CA LEU A 193 3.44 -11.83 -16.30
C LEU A 193 2.17 -12.66 -16.47
N ASP A 194 2.33 -13.98 -16.55
CA ASP A 194 1.24 -14.95 -16.62
C ASP A 194 0.76 -15.44 -15.24
N CYS A 195 1.45 -15.07 -14.16
CA CYS A 195 1.03 -15.35 -12.79
C CYS A 195 0.29 -14.15 -12.16
N PRO A 196 -0.65 -14.38 -11.23
CA PRO A 196 -1.22 -13.32 -10.41
C PRO A 196 -0.13 -12.60 -9.60
N MET A 197 -0.42 -11.35 -9.21
CA MET A 197 0.51 -10.52 -8.45
C MET A 197 -0.19 -9.61 -7.47
N SER A 198 0.55 -9.12 -6.47
CA SER A 198 0.14 -8.01 -5.61
C SER A 198 -0.05 -6.71 -6.41
N SER A 199 -0.31 -5.59 -5.73
CA SER A 199 -0.44 -4.28 -6.39
C SER A 199 0.76 -3.98 -7.30
N SER A 200 0.54 -4.00 -8.62
CA SER A 200 1.54 -3.64 -9.62
C SER A 200 1.65 -2.12 -9.73
N TYR A 201 2.76 -1.63 -10.27
CA TYR A 201 2.96 -0.21 -10.59
C TYR A 201 1.84 0.32 -11.49
N GLY A 202 1.47 -0.42 -12.54
CA GLY A 202 0.40 -0.05 -13.45
C GLY A 202 -0.96 0.04 -12.77
N LEU A 203 -1.31 -0.96 -11.95
CA LEU A 203 -2.55 -0.94 -11.18
C LEU A 203 -2.54 0.21 -10.16
N ARG A 204 -1.41 0.43 -9.49
CA ARG A 204 -1.22 1.47 -8.48
C ARG A 204 -1.41 2.88 -9.07
N ASP A 205 -0.95 3.15 -10.28
CA ASP A 205 -1.16 4.45 -10.93
C ASP A 205 -2.65 4.74 -11.18
N VAL A 206 -3.42 3.70 -11.50
CA VAL A 206 -4.87 3.79 -11.75
C VAL A 206 -5.65 3.92 -10.44
N ILE A 207 -5.47 3.00 -9.49
CA ILE A 207 -6.27 2.96 -8.24
C ILE A 207 -5.96 4.11 -7.28
N ASN A 208 -4.80 4.76 -7.41
CA ASN A 208 -4.51 5.98 -6.63
C ASN A 208 -5.16 7.22 -7.22
N ASP A 209 -5.68 7.16 -8.44
CA ASP A 209 -6.53 8.20 -9.00
C ASP A 209 -7.91 8.11 -8.37
N ARG A 210 -8.23 9.10 -7.54
CA ARG A 210 -9.48 9.12 -6.78
C ARG A 210 -10.67 9.44 -7.67
N LEU A 211 -10.49 10.28 -8.68
CA LEU A 211 -11.52 10.56 -9.68
C LEU A 211 -11.85 9.29 -10.47
N TRP A 212 -10.83 8.56 -10.94
CA TRP A 212 -11.03 7.29 -11.60
C TRP A 212 -11.69 6.25 -10.69
N SER A 213 -11.19 6.08 -9.45
CA SER A 213 -11.76 5.12 -8.49
C SER A 213 -13.23 5.43 -8.18
N ARG A 214 -13.60 6.71 -8.09
CA ARG A 214 -14.99 7.13 -7.91
C ARG A 214 -15.86 6.84 -9.13
N SER A 215 -15.32 6.99 -10.34
CA SER A 215 -16.04 6.61 -11.56
C SER A 215 -16.44 5.13 -11.55
N VAL A 216 -15.56 4.28 -11.00
CA VAL A 216 -15.86 2.85 -10.80
C VAL A 216 -16.94 2.66 -9.74
N LEU A 217 -16.81 3.29 -8.57
CA LEU A 217 -17.82 3.21 -7.50
C LEU A 217 -19.21 3.64 -7.99
N TYR A 218 -19.27 4.77 -8.71
CA TYR A 218 -20.51 5.27 -9.27
C TYR A 218 -21.12 4.29 -10.29
N SER A 219 -20.30 3.63 -11.11
CA SER A 219 -20.78 2.65 -12.09
C SER A 219 -21.49 1.44 -11.47
N VAL A 220 -21.24 1.16 -10.18
CA VAL A 220 -21.88 0.09 -9.41
C VAL A 220 -22.90 0.63 -8.40
N GLY A 221 -23.34 1.89 -8.55
CA GLY A 221 -24.38 2.50 -7.73
C GLY A 221 -23.92 2.99 -6.35
N ILE A 222 -22.62 3.01 -6.08
CA ILE A 222 -22.09 3.55 -4.83
C ILE A 222 -21.99 5.07 -4.93
N ALA A 223 -22.59 5.76 -3.95
CA ALA A 223 -22.59 7.21 -3.89
C ALA A 223 -21.16 7.76 -3.74
N THR A 224 -20.89 8.86 -4.44
CA THR A 224 -19.62 9.59 -4.39
C THR A 224 -19.87 11.03 -3.96
N PRO A 225 -18.90 11.73 -3.34
CA PRO A 225 -19.06 13.15 -3.01
C PRO A 225 -19.29 13.99 -4.26
N GLU A 226 -20.07 15.07 -4.11
CA GLU A 226 -20.18 16.12 -5.11
C GLU A 226 -18.78 16.65 -5.42
N THR A 227 -18.40 16.69 -6.70
CA THR A 227 -17.01 16.91 -7.12
C THR A 227 -16.92 17.84 -8.32
N LEU A 228 -16.13 18.90 -8.23
CA LEU A 228 -15.60 19.64 -9.36
C LEU A 228 -14.15 19.17 -9.61
N ALA A 229 -13.84 18.75 -10.84
CA ALA A 229 -12.53 18.24 -11.20
C ALA A 229 -11.95 18.98 -12.42
N PHE A 230 -10.69 19.39 -12.31
CA PHE A 230 -9.90 19.91 -13.42
C PHE A 230 -8.82 18.90 -13.78
N CYS A 231 -8.94 18.25 -14.94
CA CYS A 231 -8.13 17.11 -15.35
C CYS A 231 -7.05 17.54 -16.35
N TYR A 232 -5.78 17.29 -16.03
CA TYR A 232 -4.66 17.64 -16.91
C TYR A 232 -4.07 16.39 -17.57
N ARG A 233 -4.27 16.27 -18.88
CA ARG A 233 -3.78 15.15 -19.73
C ARG A 233 -4.08 13.77 -19.13
N PRO A 234 -5.36 13.43 -18.90
CA PRO A 234 -5.74 12.14 -18.30
C PRO A 234 -5.24 10.97 -19.16
N LYS A 235 -4.61 9.98 -18.52
CA LYS A 235 -4.16 8.73 -19.17
C LYS A 235 -5.26 7.69 -19.33
N HIS A 236 -6.25 7.75 -18.45
CA HIS A 236 -7.32 6.77 -18.35
C HIS A 236 -8.66 7.48 -18.44
N SER A 237 -9.54 6.97 -19.29
CA SER A 237 -10.93 7.40 -19.32
C SER A 237 -11.65 6.97 -18.05
N LEU A 238 -12.59 7.79 -17.60
CA LEU A 238 -13.49 7.45 -16.50
C LEU A 238 -14.43 6.33 -16.93
N VAL A 239 -14.76 5.44 -16.00
CA VAL A 239 -15.67 4.31 -16.25
C VAL A 239 -17.12 4.80 -16.38
N ALA A 240 -17.53 5.69 -15.48
CA ALA A 240 -18.79 6.40 -15.52
C ALA A 240 -18.64 7.78 -14.86
N VAL A 241 -19.29 8.80 -15.40
CA VAL A 241 -19.26 10.14 -14.79
C VAL A 241 -20.37 10.24 -13.74
N PRO A 242 -20.05 10.47 -12.46
CA PRO A 242 -21.08 10.69 -11.44
C PRO A 242 -21.99 11.85 -11.81
N ALA A 243 -23.30 11.70 -11.63
CA ALA A 243 -24.27 12.76 -11.91
C ALA A 243 -24.02 14.05 -11.09
N ASN A 244 -23.37 13.92 -9.93
CA ASN A 244 -22.97 15.01 -9.05
C ASN A 244 -21.50 15.43 -9.23
N ALA A 245 -20.90 15.11 -10.38
CA ALA A 245 -19.54 15.54 -10.72
C ALA A 245 -19.53 16.44 -11.95
N VAL A 246 -18.84 17.57 -11.85
CA VAL A 246 -18.50 18.47 -12.96
C VAL A 246 -17.04 18.28 -13.29
N ILE A 247 -16.73 17.95 -14.55
CA ILE A 247 -15.38 17.56 -14.96
C ILE A 247 -14.97 18.41 -16.15
N HIS A 248 -13.88 19.14 -15.99
CA HIS A 248 -13.27 19.97 -17.02
C HIS A 248 -11.92 19.40 -17.43
N GLU A 249 -11.69 19.32 -18.74
CA GLU A 249 -10.34 19.17 -19.27
C GLU A 249 -9.61 20.49 -19.11
N TYR A 250 -8.48 20.45 -18.41
CA TYR A 250 -7.68 21.63 -18.09
C TYR A 250 -6.43 21.67 -18.97
N GLU A 251 -6.15 22.86 -19.51
CA GLU A 251 -4.92 23.18 -20.20
C GLU A 251 -4.17 24.29 -19.45
N ARG A 252 -2.83 24.36 -19.59
CA ARG A 252 -2.02 25.37 -18.89
C ARG A 252 -2.36 26.83 -19.27
N ASN A 253 -2.97 27.02 -20.42
CA ASN A 253 -3.44 28.30 -20.94
C ASN A 253 -4.90 28.62 -20.52
N THR A 254 -5.57 27.72 -19.78
CA THR A 254 -6.94 27.96 -19.31
C THR A 254 -6.95 29.21 -18.43
N SER A 255 -7.86 30.14 -18.74
CA SER A 255 -7.97 31.42 -18.03
C SER A 255 -8.28 31.19 -16.55
N SER A 256 -7.59 31.93 -15.68
CA SER A 256 -7.88 31.98 -14.25
C SER A 256 -9.30 32.45 -13.96
N ASP A 257 -9.88 33.30 -14.81
CA ASP A 257 -11.28 33.76 -14.67
C ASP A 257 -12.27 32.63 -14.89
N PHE A 258 -11.96 31.71 -15.81
CA PHE A 258 -12.77 30.52 -16.04
C PHE A 258 -12.74 29.60 -14.81
N VAL A 259 -11.53 29.33 -14.27
CA VAL A 259 -11.40 28.52 -13.04
C VAL A 259 -12.17 29.15 -11.88
N ALA A 260 -12.03 30.47 -11.69
CA ALA A 260 -12.74 31.20 -10.64
C ALA A 260 -14.26 31.13 -10.78
N LYS A 261 -14.77 31.23 -12.02
CA LYS A 261 -16.19 31.10 -12.34
C LYS A 261 -16.71 29.71 -11.99
N GLU A 262 -16.08 28.66 -12.50
CA GLU A 262 -16.53 27.27 -12.29
C GLU A 262 -16.47 26.88 -10.81
N VAL A 263 -15.42 27.30 -10.10
CA VAL A 263 -15.33 27.12 -8.64
C VAL A 263 -16.48 27.85 -7.94
N SER A 264 -16.78 29.09 -8.32
CA SER A 264 -17.85 29.87 -7.69
C SER A 264 -19.24 29.29 -7.93
N GLU A 265 -19.51 28.80 -9.14
CA GLU A 265 -20.76 28.11 -9.50
C GLU A 265 -20.92 26.82 -8.68
N PHE A 266 -19.87 26.01 -8.60
CA PHE A 266 -19.86 24.80 -7.79
C PHE A 266 -20.08 25.08 -6.29
N LEU A 267 -19.40 26.09 -5.72
CA LEU A 267 -19.60 26.48 -4.32
C LEU A 267 -21.03 26.95 -4.04
N GLN A 268 -21.67 27.63 -5.01
CA GLN A 268 -23.06 28.04 -4.88
C GLN A 268 -24.01 26.84 -4.86
N GLU A 269 -23.79 25.84 -5.72
CA GLU A 269 -24.54 24.60 -5.73
C GLU A 269 -24.39 23.84 -4.40
N LEU A 270 -23.16 23.73 -3.89
CA LEU A 270 -22.90 23.11 -2.59
C LEU A 270 -23.59 23.84 -1.45
N SER A 271 -23.61 25.18 -1.47
CA SER A 271 -24.32 26.00 -0.49
C SER A 271 -25.84 25.74 -0.53
N ASN A 272 -26.42 25.63 -1.72
CA ASN A 272 -27.84 25.27 -1.89
C ASN A 272 -28.15 23.87 -1.36
N ASN A 273 -27.17 22.95 -1.40
CA ASN A 273 -27.24 21.61 -0.83
C ASN A 273 -26.85 21.56 0.67
N ASN A 274 -26.85 22.70 1.37
CA ASN A 274 -26.52 22.84 2.79
C ASN A 274 -25.12 22.34 3.19
N ARG A 275 -24.16 22.31 2.27
CA ARG A 275 -22.76 22.02 2.58
C ARG A 275 -22.09 23.25 3.17
N LYS A 276 -21.24 23.06 4.18
CA LYS A 276 -20.52 24.16 4.86
C LYS A 276 -19.03 24.20 4.53
N ARG A 277 -18.47 23.09 4.04
CA ARG A 277 -17.04 22.93 3.84
C ARG A 277 -16.76 22.16 2.56
N ILE A 278 -15.57 22.39 2.04
CA ILE A 278 -15.02 21.66 0.91
C ILE A 278 -13.63 21.13 1.21
N PHE A 279 -13.20 20.21 0.36
CA PHE A 279 -11.88 19.62 0.36
C PHE A 279 -11.21 19.80 -0.99
N ILE A 280 -10.00 20.35 -0.99
CA ILE A 280 -9.19 20.57 -2.20
C ILE A 280 -7.96 19.68 -2.13
N ARG A 281 -7.68 18.93 -3.19
CA ARG A 281 -6.54 18.01 -3.27
C ARG A 281 -6.24 17.56 -4.70
N PRO A 282 -5.05 17.02 -4.96
CA PRO A 282 -4.80 16.29 -6.20
C PRO A 282 -5.51 14.92 -6.18
N SER A 283 -5.92 14.45 -7.36
CA SER A 283 -6.55 13.14 -7.51
C SER A 283 -5.59 12.02 -7.13
N LYS A 284 -4.36 12.07 -7.64
CA LYS A 284 -3.23 11.18 -7.29
C LYS A 284 -2.32 11.88 -6.29
N ARG A 285 -1.82 11.14 -5.28
CA ARG A 285 -0.80 11.66 -4.37
C ARG A 285 0.52 11.90 -5.11
N THR A 286 1.15 13.06 -4.91
CA THR A 286 2.42 13.42 -5.56
C THR A 286 3.63 13.06 -4.70
N GLN A 287 3.52 13.08 -3.36
CA GLN A 287 4.62 12.76 -2.45
C GLN A 287 4.20 11.88 -1.27
N MET A 288 5.15 11.06 -0.78
CA MET A 288 4.93 10.16 0.35
C MET A 288 5.02 10.95 1.66
N GLY A 289 3.89 11.25 2.29
CA GLY A 289 3.83 11.80 3.65
C GLY A 289 3.42 13.28 3.80
N SER A 290 3.21 14.04 2.72
CA SER A 290 2.59 15.36 2.79
C SER A 290 1.06 15.25 2.71
N SER A 291 0.34 16.07 3.50
CA SER A 291 -1.08 16.31 3.27
C SER A 291 -1.22 17.38 2.19
N ASP A 292 -1.26 16.97 0.92
CA ASP A 292 -1.56 17.87 -0.22
C ASP A 292 -3.06 18.27 -0.27
N ALA A 293 -3.73 18.15 0.87
CA ALA A 293 -5.15 18.21 1.05
C ALA A 293 -5.45 19.37 2.01
N SER A 294 -6.39 20.24 1.61
CA SER A 294 -6.78 21.42 2.38
C SER A 294 -8.29 21.48 2.52
N VAL A 295 -8.76 21.83 3.73
CA VAL A 295 -10.18 21.99 4.04
C VAL A 295 -10.49 23.48 4.14
N PHE A 296 -11.57 23.93 3.51
CA PHE A 296 -11.99 25.33 3.53
C PHE A 296 -13.47 25.45 3.93
N SER A 297 -13.85 26.58 4.53
CA SER A 297 -15.25 27.00 4.57
C SER A 297 -15.69 27.40 3.17
N ILE A 298 -16.93 27.09 2.77
CA ILE A 298 -17.47 27.54 1.47
C ILE A 298 -17.54 29.07 1.35
N GLU A 299 -17.48 29.77 2.48
CA GLU A 299 -17.49 31.24 2.57
C GLU A 299 -16.15 31.84 2.12
N ASP A 300 -15.04 31.07 2.19
CA ASP A 300 -13.68 31.52 1.87
C ASP A 300 -13.39 31.48 0.35
N ARG A 301 -14.31 31.99 -0.48
CA ARG A 301 -14.30 31.82 -1.95
C ARG A 301 -12.97 32.21 -2.60
N SER A 302 -12.40 33.36 -2.23
CA SER A 302 -11.12 33.83 -2.79
C SER A 302 -9.98 32.85 -2.47
N CYS A 303 -9.87 32.43 -1.22
CA CYS A 303 -8.83 31.50 -0.77
C CYS A 303 -8.95 30.14 -1.47
N ILE A 304 -10.17 29.68 -1.74
CA ILE A 304 -10.44 28.44 -2.47
C ILE A 304 -9.94 28.56 -3.91
N VAL A 305 -10.30 29.63 -4.62
CA VAL A 305 -9.85 29.86 -6.00
C VAL A 305 -8.32 29.94 -6.07
N ASP A 306 -7.68 30.69 -5.17
CA ASP A 306 -6.22 30.80 -5.10
C ASP A 306 -5.55 29.44 -4.86
N ALA A 307 -6.13 28.63 -3.97
CA ALA A 307 -5.64 27.28 -3.68
C ALA A 307 -5.77 26.33 -4.89
N VAL A 308 -6.90 26.39 -5.62
CA VAL A 308 -7.10 25.61 -6.85
C VAL A 308 -6.09 26.05 -7.92
N LEU A 309 -5.95 27.34 -8.18
CA LEU A 309 -5.02 27.87 -9.18
C LEU A 309 -3.57 27.51 -8.86
N LYS A 310 -3.16 27.64 -7.60
CA LYS A 310 -1.84 27.22 -7.14
C LYS A 310 -1.60 25.73 -7.42
N MET A 311 -2.55 24.88 -7.05
CA MET A 311 -2.43 23.44 -7.25
C MET A 311 -2.43 23.05 -8.73
N LEU A 312 -3.22 23.75 -9.55
CA LEU A 312 -3.22 23.58 -11.00
C LEU A 312 -1.84 23.89 -11.58
N ASN A 313 -1.18 24.98 -11.17
CA ASN A 313 0.15 25.33 -11.66
C ASN A 313 1.23 24.27 -11.36
N GLU A 314 1.09 23.55 -10.25
CA GLU A 314 2.05 22.52 -9.80
C GLU A 314 1.67 21.08 -10.25
N LEU A 315 0.49 20.93 -10.87
CA LEU A 315 -0.10 19.64 -11.22
C LEU A 315 0.80 18.83 -12.17
N GLN A 316 1.01 17.54 -11.91
CA GLN A 316 1.77 16.68 -12.82
C GLN A 316 0.89 16.15 -13.96
N ASP A 317 1.50 15.74 -15.07
CA ASP A 317 0.80 15.08 -16.18
C ASP A 317 -0.02 13.89 -15.69
N SER A 318 -1.24 13.74 -16.21
CA SER A 318 -2.16 12.66 -15.86
C SER A 318 -2.60 12.65 -14.39
N ASN A 319 -2.82 13.84 -13.86
CA ASN A 319 -3.42 14.09 -12.55
C ASN A 319 -4.53 15.15 -12.68
N SER A 320 -5.31 15.33 -11.63
CA SER A 320 -6.41 16.28 -11.58
C SER A 320 -6.43 17.03 -10.25
N VAL A 321 -6.93 18.26 -10.23
CA VAL A 321 -7.32 18.94 -8.99
C VAL A 321 -8.79 18.64 -8.71
N LEU A 322 -9.08 18.19 -7.50
CA LEU A 322 -10.44 17.87 -7.05
C LEU A 322 -10.86 18.90 -5.99
N VAL A 323 -12.01 19.52 -6.22
CA VAL A 323 -12.74 20.36 -5.27
C VAL A 323 -14.01 19.59 -4.91
N GLU A 324 -14.12 19.16 -3.66
CA GLU A 324 -15.12 18.17 -3.26
C GLU A 324 -15.94 18.66 -2.08
N ALA A 325 -17.23 18.30 -2.04
CA ALA A 325 -18.02 18.46 -0.83
C ALA A 325 -17.36 17.70 0.33
N TYR A 326 -17.22 18.39 1.47
CA TYR A 326 -16.76 17.74 2.69
C TYR A 326 -17.89 16.86 3.21
N ILE A 327 -17.67 15.54 3.28
CA ILE A 327 -18.60 14.63 3.93
C ILE A 327 -18.36 14.71 5.43
N ASP A 328 -19.32 15.32 6.13
CA ASP A 328 -19.33 15.34 7.60
C ASP A 328 -19.39 13.91 8.15
N HIS A 329 -18.60 13.64 9.18
CA HIS A 329 -18.47 12.30 9.74
C HIS A 329 -19.77 11.85 10.42
N LEU A 330 -19.96 10.53 10.50
CA LEU A 330 -21.06 9.92 11.24
C LEU A 330 -21.05 10.39 12.70
N ILE A 331 -22.13 11.04 13.13
CA ILE A 331 -22.44 11.21 14.55
C ILE A 331 -23.18 9.94 14.98
N ALA A 332 -22.44 8.87 15.29
CA ALA A 332 -23.06 7.68 15.88
C ALA A 332 -23.26 7.88 17.39
N GLY A 333 -24.44 7.51 17.90
CA GLY A 333 -24.70 7.49 19.35
C GLY A 333 -23.84 6.41 20.03
N ARG A 334 -23.31 6.66 21.22
CA ARG A 334 -22.51 5.66 21.96
C ARG A 334 -23.42 4.72 22.75
N THR A 335 -23.02 3.45 22.87
CA THR A 335 -23.46 2.56 23.96
C THR A 335 -22.63 2.82 25.22
N GLU A 336 -23.13 2.40 26.39
CA GLU A 336 -22.36 2.46 27.63
C GLU A 336 -21.03 1.71 27.53
N ASP A 337 -20.89 0.67 26.71
CA ASP A 337 -19.68 -0.19 26.64
C ASP A 337 -18.44 0.48 26.01
N ALA A 338 -18.55 1.70 25.48
CA ALA A 338 -17.43 2.46 24.91
C ALA A 338 -16.45 3.03 25.97
N LYS A 339 -16.57 2.65 27.25
CA LYS A 339 -15.77 3.11 28.41
C LYS A 339 -14.27 2.82 28.26
N TYR A 340 -13.91 1.83 27.45
CA TYR A 340 -12.54 1.29 27.33
C TYR A 340 -11.76 1.81 26.12
N LEU A 341 -12.37 2.68 25.29
CA LEU A 341 -11.65 3.34 24.21
C LEU A 341 -11.03 4.63 24.74
N TRP A 342 -9.75 4.85 24.44
CA TRP A 342 -8.95 6.05 24.76
C TRP A 342 -9.44 7.32 24.02
N VAL A 343 -10.76 7.50 23.90
CA VAL A 343 -11.40 8.53 23.09
C VAL A 343 -12.43 9.25 23.95
N ALA A 344 -12.13 10.52 24.24
CA ALA A 344 -12.91 11.37 25.14
C ALA A 344 -14.41 11.44 24.76
N PRO A 345 -15.31 11.69 25.72
CA PRO A 345 -16.78 11.54 25.58
C PRO A 345 -17.48 12.46 24.57
N SER A 346 -16.79 13.43 23.97
CA SER A 346 -17.37 14.51 23.15
C SER A 346 -16.67 14.72 21.80
N ALA A 347 -15.76 13.82 21.40
CA ALA A 347 -14.99 13.99 20.18
C ALA A 347 -15.73 13.42 18.95
N ASP A 348 -15.84 14.24 17.89
CA ASP A 348 -16.02 13.77 16.52
C ASP A 348 -15.05 12.60 16.27
N PHE A 349 -15.57 11.46 15.81
CA PHE A 349 -14.74 10.30 15.49
C PHE A 349 -14.75 10.02 13.99
N GLY A 350 -13.62 9.51 13.52
CA GLY A 350 -13.48 8.95 12.19
C GLY A 350 -13.43 7.42 12.25
N VAL A 351 -13.86 6.80 11.17
CA VAL A 351 -13.76 5.35 10.96
C VAL A 351 -12.83 5.09 9.79
N LYS A 352 -11.98 4.08 9.95
CA LYS A 352 -11.16 3.55 8.86
C LYS A 352 -11.47 2.08 8.67
N CYS A 353 -12.00 1.72 7.51
CA CYS A 353 -12.16 0.33 7.09
C CYS A 353 -11.11 0.01 6.03
N ARG A 354 -10.46 -1.14 6.14
CA ARG A 354 -9.53 -1.67 5.12
C ARG A 354 -9.89 -3.11 4.84
N ALA A 355 -9.97 -3.48 3.57
CA ALA A 355 -10.03 -4.88 3.16
C ALA A 355 -8.88 -5.15 2.19
N ILE A 356 -8.41 -6.39 2.16
CA ILE A 356 -7.43 -6.85 1.20
C ILE A 356 -8.18 -7.63 0.14
N VAL A 357 -8.05 -7.18 -1.12
CA VAL A 357 -8.61 -7.89 -2.27
C VAL A 357 -7.44 -8.51 -3.03
N CYS A 358 -7.50 -9.83 -3.20
CA CYS A 358 -6.53 -10.62 -3.94
C CYS A 358 -7.25 -11.46 -5.00
N ARG A 359 -6.49 -12.17 -5.83
CA ARG A 359 -7.00 -13.23 -6.70
C ARG A 359 -6.46 -14.57 -6.18
N ASP A 360 -7.31 -15.58 -6.16
CA ASP A 360 -6.88 -16.95 -5.85
C ASP A 360 -6.20 -17.63 -7.06
N PHE A 361 -5.90 -18.92 -6.93
CA PHE A 361 -5.25 -19.71 -7.98
C PHE A 361 -6.10 -19.87 -9.25
N ASP A 362 -7.43 -19.80 -9.12
CA ASP A 362 -8.37 -19.88 -10.23
C ASP A 362 -8.69 -18.50 -10.82
N ASN A 363 -7.91 -17.47 -10.42
CA ASN A 363 -8.09 -16.09 -10.85
C ASN A 363 -9.45 -15.49 -10.40
N THR A 364 -10.03 -16.01 -9.32
CA THR A 364 -11.26 -15.47 -8.71
C THR A 364 -10.90 -14.40 -7.70
N PRO A 365 -11.58 -13.23 -7.71
CA PRO A 365 -11.34 -12.21 -6.69
C PRO A 365 -11.81 -12.71 -5.31
N VAL A 366 -10.93 -12.59 -4.32
CA VAL A 366 -11.19 -12.92 -2.92
C VAL A 366 -10.92 -11.68 -2.07
N CYS A 367 -11.87 -11.33 -1.21
CA CYS A 367 -11.75 -10.22 -0.27
C CYS A 367 -11.62 -10.75 1.15
N THR A 368 -10.67 -10.22 1.92
CA THR A 368 -10.63 -10.48 3.36
C THR A 368 -11.77 -9.78 4.07
N PRO A 369 -12.21 -10.26 5.24
CA PRO A 369 -13.04 -9.47 6.14
C PRO A 369 -12.39 -8.10 6.39
N PRO A 370 -13.19 -7.02 6.46
CA PRO A 370 -12.66 -5.68 6.69
C PRO A 370 -12.06 -5.56 8.10
N ILE A 371 -10.86 -4.98 8.16
CA ILE A 371 -10.20 -4.52 9.37
C ILE A 371 -10.58 -3.06 9.59
N CYS A 372 -11.26 -2.81 10.69
CA CYS A 372 -11.81 -1.52 11.05
C CYS A 372 -10.97 -0.86 12.15
N SER A 373 -11.05 0.47 12.25
CA SER A 373 -10.49 1.22 13.38
C SER A 373 -11.26 2.51 13.59
N ILE A 374 -11.39 2.91 14.85
CA ILE A 374 -12.03 4.17 15.26
C ILE A 374 -10.93 5.11 15.76
N PHE A 375 -10.99 6.39 15.39
CA PHE A 375 -9.99 7.38 15.79
C PHE A 375 -10.63 8.72 16.16
N ASN A 376 -9.97 9.46 17.04
CA ASN A 376 -10.35 10.83 17.37
C ASN A 376 -9.93 11.77 16.22
N LYS A 377 -10.85 12.61 15.74
CA LYS A 377 -10.60 13.58 14.66
C LYS A 377 -9.49 14.58 14.96
N GLN A 378 -9.20 14.85 16.24
CA GLN A 378 -8.09 15.76 16.63
C GLN A 378 -6.71 15.16 16.38
N ILE A 379 -6.62 13.85 16.13
CA ILE A 379 -5.39 13.14 15.89
C ILE A 379 -5.30 12.83 14.39
N ASP A 380 -4.17 13.19 13.80
CA ASP A 380 -3.85 12.99 12.38
C ASP A 380 -4.06 11.50 11.99
N ILE A 381 -4.54 11.22 10.78
CA ILE A 381 -4.94 9.85 10.38
C ILE A 381 -3.69 8.98 10.13
N ARG A 382 -2.99 8.61 11.20
CA ARG A 382 -1.81 7.74 11.17
C ARG A 382 -2.21 6.36 11.66
N GLY A 383 -1.82 5.32 10.92
CA GLY A 383 -2.18 3.94 11.26
C GLY A 383 -1.58 3.43 12.57
N ALA A 384 -0.65 4.16 13.18
CA ALA A 384 0.02 3.82 14.43
C ALA A 384 -0.82 4.13 15.68
N GLU A 385 -1.86 4.96 15.56
CA GLU A 385 -2.63 5.48 16.71
C GLU A 385 -4.04 4.89 16.79
N THR A 386 -4.29 3.81 16.05
CA THR A 386 -5.61 3.19 15.94
C THR A 386 -5.56 1.72 16.27
N VAL A 387 -6.47 1.24 17.13
CA VAL A 387 -6.57 -0.19 17.44
C VAL A 387 -7.38 -0.89 16.33
N PRO A 388 -6.81 -1.88 15.62
CA PRO A 388 -7.54 -2.66 14.64
C PRO A 388 -8.61 -3.52 15.34
N MET A 389 -9.81 -3.55 14.77
CA MET A 389 -10.95 -4.32 15.26
C MET A 389 -11.75 -4.89 14.08
N SER A 390 -12.62 -5.88 14.33
CA SER A 390 -13.55 -6.36 13.31
C SER A 390 -14.65 -5.32 13.02
N LEU A 391 -15.30 -5.45 11.86
CA LEU A 391 -16.48 -4.64 11.52
C LEU A 391 -17.57 -4.78 12.57
N GLU A 392 -17.84 -6.00 13.05
CA GLU A 392 -18.86 -6.25 14.07
C GLU A 392 -18.58 -5.48 15.37
N ILE A 393 -17.33 -5.51 15.85
CA ILE A 393 -16.92 -4.78 17.06
C ILE A 393 -17.07 -3.27 16.84
N MET A 394 -16.68 -2.78 15.67
CA MET A 394 -16.83 -1.37 15.31
C MET A 394 -18.31 -0.95 15.30
N LEU A 395 -19.19 -1.69 14.62
CA LEU A 395 -20.63 -1.38 14.54
C LEU A 395 -21.27 -1.38 15.92
N LYS A 396 -20.98 -2.38 16.77
CA LYS A 396 -21.43 -2.42 18.17
C LYS A 396 -20.94 -1.23 18.97
N THR A 397 -19.67 -0.85 18.80
CA THR A 397 -19.07 0.32 19.46
C THR A 397 -19.77 1.62 19.07
N LEU A 398 -20.19 1.73 17.81
CA LEU A 398 -20.91 2.87 17.26
C LEU A 398 -22.43 2.81 17.48
N ASN A 399 -22.93 1.81 18.23
CA ASN A 399 -24.36 1.55 18.42
C ASN A 399 -25.16 1.45 17.10
N ILE A 400 -24.52 0.92 16.06
CA ILE A 400 -25.17 0.64 14.78
C ILE A 400 -25.67 -0.81 14.87
N VAL A 401 -26.94 -0.96 15.24
CA VAL A 401 -27.57 -2.25 15.58
C VAL A 401 -28.51 -2.75 14.46
N ASP A 402 -28.29 -2.31 13.22
CA ASP A 402 -29.13 -2.77 12.11
C ASP A 402 -28.72 -4.20 11.71
N GLU A 403 -29.52 -5.19 12.13
CA GLU A 403 -29.29 -6.61 11.85
C GLU A 403 -29.30 -6.93 10.34
N THR A 404 -29.98 -6.10 9.52
CA THR A 404 -29.96 -6.26 8.06
C THR A 404 -28.58 -5.94 7.47
N PHE A 405 -27.90 -4.92 7.98
CA PHE A 405 -26.58 -4.47 7.53
C PHE A 405 -25.45 -5.48 7.85
N ILE A 406 -25.59 -6.23 8.94
CA ILE A 406 -24.60 -7.23 9.36
C ILE A 406 -24.68 -8.49 8.48
N SER A 407 -25.89 -8.85 8.01
CA SER A 407 -26.09 -10.04 7.19
C SER A 407 -25.51 -9.91 5.77
N GLU A 408 -25.53 -8.72 5.18
CA GLU A 408 -25.01 -8.46 3.81
C GLU A 408 -23.48 -8.47 3.73
N PHE A 409 -22.76 -8.28 4.83
CA PHE A 409 -21.29 -8.28 4.89
C PHE A 409 -20.68 -9.65 5.24
N GLN A 410 -21.51 -10.64 5.60
CA GLN A 410 -21.06 -11.99 5.96
C GLN A 410 -21.15 -12.99 4.79
N THR A 411 -21.81 -12.60 3.69
CA THR A 411 -21.80 -13.28 2.38
C THR A 411 -20.79 -12.63 1.45
#